data_AF-A0A9E1T555-F1
#
_entry.id   AF-A0A9E1T555-F1
#
_cell.length_a   1.000
_cell.length_b   1.000
_cell.length_c   1.000
_cell.angle_alpha   90.00
_cell.angle_beta   90.00
_cell.angle_gamma   90.00
#
_symmetry.space_group_name_H-M   'P 1'
#
loop_
_entity.id
_entity.type
_entity.pdbx_description
1 polymer ?
#
loop_
_entity_poly.entity_id
_entity_poly.type
_entity_poly.pdbx_seq_one_letter_code
_entity_poly.pdbx_strand_id
1 'polypeptide(L)'
;MQLHLYNSLTRKTEPFVAIQEAQKIASFYACGPTVYDFAHIGNFRAFLNADVLRRTLEAIGYKVNQVMNITDVGHMTDDGVADGGGEDKMKVAANRLAEAKKSGVLPDGVELDPSDPLAIAQYYAQAFMEDSKILGMEI
;
A
#
# COMPACT_ATOMS: atom_id res chain seq x y z
N MET A 1 -15.64 25.74 7.50
CA MET A 1 -15.62 25.69 6.02
C MET A 1 -15.92 24.26 5.58
N GLN A 2 -16.69 24.06 4.51
CA GLN A 2 -16.99 22.74 3.96
C GLN A 2 -15.80 22.22 3.15
N LEU A 3 -15.37 20.98 3.38
CA LEU A 3 -14.31 20.33 2.62
C LEU A 3 -14.74 20.16 1.15
N HIS A 4 -13.84 20.44 0.22
CA HIS A 4 -14.05 20.16 -1.20
C HIS A 4 -12.93 19.25 -1.70
N LEU A 5 -13.28 18.27 -2.52
CA LEU A 5 -12.35 17.30 -3.10
C LEU A 5 -12.44 17.33 -4.62
N TYR A 6 -11.31 17.09 -5.28
CA TYR A 6 -11.30 16.90 -6.73
C TYR A 6 -11.80 15.49 -7.07
N ASN A 7 -12.88 15.41 -7.84
CA ASN A 7 -13.50 14.16 -8.27
C ASN A 7 -13.01 13.80 -9.68
N SER A 8 -12.19 12.76 -9.81
CA SER A 8 -11.65 12.31 -11.09
C SER A 8 -12.72 11.88 -12.10
N LEU A 9 -13.89 11.41 -11.64
CA LEU A 9 -15.00 11.01 -12.51
C LEU A 9 -15.61 12.21 -13.25
N THR A 10 -15.80 13.32 -12.55
CA THR A 10 -16.42 14.54 -13.11
C THR A 10 -15.40 15.59 -13.53
N ARG A 11 -14.13 15.41 -13.14
CA ARG A 11 -13.00 16.33 -13.33
C ARG A 11 -13.22 17.71 -12.71
N LYS A 12 -13.94 17.77 -11.59
CA LYS A 12 -14.30 19.01 -10.89
C LYS A 12 -13.99 18.91 -9.41
N THR A 13 -13.78 20.08 -8.81
CA THR A 13 -13.74 20.22 -7.35
C THR A 13 -15.18 20.32 -6.84
N GLU A 14 -15.58 19.38 -6.00
CA GLU A 14 -16.95 19.22 -5.52
C GLU A 14 -16.97 19.23 -3.98
N PRO A 15 -18.06 19.68 -3.34
CA PRO A 15 -18.18 19.58 -1.90
C PRO A 15 -18.18 18.11 -1.48
N PHE A 16 -17.36 17.78 -0.48
CA PHE A 16 -17.39 16.45 0.12
C PHE A 16 -18.66 16.30 0.96
N VAL A 17 -19.40 15.21 0.70
CA VAL A 17 -20.57 14.80 1.47
C VAL A 17 -20.43 13.31 1.72
N ALA A 18 -20.39 12.90 2.98
CA ALA A 18 -20.28 11.49 3.32
C ALA A 18 -21.62 10.77 3.09
N ILE A 19 -21.57 9.47 2.76
CA ILE A 19 -22.77 8.64 2.62
C ILE A 19 -23.56 8.60 3.94
N GLN A 20 -22.86 8.59 5.08
CA GLN A 20 -23.43 8.58 6.43
C GLN A 20 -23.21 9.93 7.13
N GLU A 21 -23.63 11.02 6.47
CA GLU A 21 -23.41 12.40 6.93
C GLU A 21 -24.05 12.69 8.30
N ALA A 22 -25.26 12.17 8.56
CA ALA A 22 -25.96 12.39 9.83
C ALA A 22 -25.21 11.80 11.04
N GLN A 23 -24.47 10.71 10.82
CA GLN A 23 -23.64 10.05 11.82
C GLN A 23 -22.20 10.57 11.84
N LYS A 24 -21.85 11.50 10.94
CA LYS A 24 -20.46 11.94 10.72
C LYS A 24 -19.50 10.78 10.49
N ILE A 25 -19.88 9.82 9.65
CA ILE A 25 -19.03 8.69 9.27
C ILE A 25 -18.59 8.83 7.82
N ALA A 26 -17.27 8.90 7.61
CA ALA A 26 -16.65 8.90 6.29
C ALA A 26 -15.96 7.55 6.05
N SER A 27 -16.33 6.85 4.98
CA SER A 27 -15.71 5.57 4.61
C SER A 27 -15.02 5.70 3.27
N PHE A 28 -13.79 5.23 3.15
CA PHE A 28 -13.09 5.19 1.86
C PHE A 28 -12.11 4.03 1.76
N TYR A 29 -11.79 3.67 0.52
CA TYR A 29 -10.82 2.63 0.18
C TYR A 29 -9.62 3.28 -0.51
N ALA A 30 -8.41 2.81 -0.17
CA ALA A 30 -7.19 3.13 -0.88
C ALA A 30 -6.50 1.84 -1.32
N CYS A 31 -6.04 1.76 -2.57
CA CYS A 31 -5.23 0.62 -3.02
C CYS A 31 -3.93 0.58 -2.21
N GLY A 32 -3.55 -0.58 -1.69
CA GLY A 32 -2.29 -0.80 -0.99
C GLY A 32 -1.21 -1.44 -1.87
N PRO A 33 -0.12 -1.94 -1.26
CA PRO A 33 1.05 -2.42 -1.98
C PRO A 33 0.85 -3.82 -2.58
N THR A 34 1.62 -4.11 -3.62
CA THR A 34 1.88 -5.47 -4.09
C THR A 34 3.20 -5.96 -3.50
N VAL A 35 3.17 -7.08 -2.77
CA VAL A 35 4.23 -7.45 -1.81
C VAL A 35 5.25 -8.45 -2.39
N TYR A 36 5.79 -8.15 -3.57
CA TYR A 36 6.94 -8.88 -4.13
C TYR A 36 8.26 -8.06 -4.03
N ASP A 37 8.18 -6.81 -3.60
CA ASP A 37 9.32 -5.91 -3.39
C ASP A 37 9.05 -4.93 -2.24
N PHE A 38 10.10 -4.25 -1.77
CA PHE A 38 10.00 -3.07 -0.94
C PHE A 38 9.23 -1.98 -1.68
N ALA A 39 8.27 -1.36 -0.99
CA ALA A 39 7.59 -0.19 -1.49
C ALA A 39 8.59 0.96 -1.67
N HIS A 40 8.56 1.64 -2.81
CA HIS A 40 9.44 2.77 -3.07
C HIS A 40 8.78 4.10 -2.67
N ILE A 41 9.56 5.19 -2.61
CA ILE A 41 9.07 6.53 -2.22
C ILE A 41 7.84 7.01 -3.02
N GLY A 42 7.73 6.62 -4.29
CA GLY A 42 6.55 6.90 -5.12
C GLY A 42 5.26 6.24 -4.60
N ASN A 43 5.33 5.02 -4.04
CA ASN A 43 4.18 4.35 -3.43
C ASN A 43 3.83 5.04 -2.12
N PHE A 44 4.83 5.31 -1.27
CA PHE A 44 4.61 5.98 0.02
C PHE A 44 4.01 7.38 -0.13
N ARG A 45 4.32 8.12 -1.21
CA ARG A 45 3.63 9.37 -1.51
C ARG A 45 2.11 9.19 -1.60
N ALA A 46 1.64 8.12 -2.25
CA ALA A 46 0.22 7.84 -2.40
C ALA A 46 -0.41 7.40 -1.06
N PHE A 47 0.28 6.51 -0.32
CA PHE A 47 -0.21 6.04 0.97
C PHE A 47 -0.29 7.15 2.02
N LEU A 48 0.73 8.02 2.07
CA LEU A 48 0.73 9.22 2.92
C LEU A 48 -0.37 10.21 2.52
N ASN A 49 -0.71 10.33 1.24
CA ASN A 49 -1.82 11.17 0.82
C ASN A 49 -3.17 10.65 1.35
N ALA A 50 -3.37 9.32 1.34
CA ALA A 50 -4.54 8.71 1.95
C ALA A 50 -4.58 8.94 3.48
N ASP A 51 -3.43 8.85 4.16
CA ASP A 51 -3.30 9.19 5.58
C ASP A 51 -3.63 10.66 5.88
N VAL A 52 -3.11 11.60 5.07
CA VAL A 52 -3.43 13.03 5.18
C VAL A 52 -4.94 13.25 4.98
N LEU A 53 -5.58 12.56 4.03
CA LEU A 53 -7.03 12.64 3.85
C LEU A 53 -7.78 12.13 5.07
N ARG A 54 -7.41 10.97 5.63
CA ARG A 54 -7.97 10.43 6.88
C ARG A 54 -7.87 11.46 8.00
N ARG A 55 -6.66 11.95 8.30
CA ARG A 55 -6.40 12.92 9.36
C ARG A 55 -7.17 14.22 9.16
N THR A 56 -7.30 14.66 7.91
CA THR A 56 -8.11 15.85 7.57
C THR A 56 -9.58 15.64 7.86
N LEU A 57 -10.14 14.47 7.49
CA LEU A 57 -11.54 14.12 7.78
C LEU A 57 -11.81 14.00 9.28
N GLU A 58 -10.88 13.38 10.03
CA GLU A 58 -10.95 13.30 11.50
C GLU A 58 -10.86 14.68 12.15
N ALA A 59 -9.95 15.56 11.68
CA ALA A 59 -9.80 16.92 12.19
C ALA A 59 -11.05 17.79 11.99
N ILE A 60 -11.86 17.52 10.95
CA ILE A 60 -13.14 18.20 10.72
C ILE A 60 -14.35 17.46 11.33
N GLY A 61 -14.10 16.44 12.16
CA GLY A 61 -15.10 15.80 13.01
C GLY A 61 -15.78 14.54 12.45
N TYR A 62 -15.24 13.93 11.38
CA TYR A 62 -15.72 12.62 10.94
C TYR A 62 -15.05 11.49 11.72
N LYS A 63 -15.84 10.45 12.03
CA LYS A 63 -15.29 9.11 12.28
C LYS A 63 -14.93 8.49 10.93
N VAL A 64 -13.67 8.12 10.75
CA VAL A 64 -13.17 7.58 9.48
C VAL A 64 -13.08 6.05 9.54
N ASN A 65 -13.63 5.39 8.51
CA ASN A 65 -13.40 3.98 8.22
C ASN A 65 -12.59 3.87 6.93
N GLN A 66 -11.27 3.79 7.06
CA GLN A 66 -10.35 3.58 5.93
C GLN A 66 -10.06 2.10 5.77
N VAL A 67 -10.10 1.61 4.53
CA VAL A 67 -9.66 0.25 4.18
C VAL A 67 -8.53 0.33 3.17
N MET A 68 -7.48 -0.46 3.38
CA MET A 68 -6.38 -0.65 2.45
C MET A 68 -6.15 -2.15 2.26
N ASN A 69 -6.02 -2.60 1.00
CA ASN A 69 -5.70 -4.00 0.71
C ASN A 69 -4.18 -4.25 0.74
N ILE A 70 -3.79 -5.52 0.80
CA ILE A 70 -2.46 -5.98 0.41
C ILE A 70 -2.66 -6.92 -0.76
N THR A 71 -1.90 -6.73 -1.84
CA THR A 71 -1.92 -7.62 -2.99
C THR A 71 -0.83 -8.67 -2.82
N ASP A 72 -1.15 -9.78 -2.18
CA ASP A 72 -0.29 -10.95 -1.93
C ASP A 72 -0.42 -12.02 -3.02
N VAL A 73 -1.46 -11.94 -3.86
CA VAL A 73 -1.71 -12.82 -5.01
C VAL A 73 -2.16 -12.00 -6.22
N GLY A 74 -1.61 -12.31 -7.39
CA GLY A 74 -1.94 -11.62 -8.65
C GLY A 74 -1.09 -10.37 -8.91
N HIS A 75 -1.26 -9.75 -10.10
CA HIS A 75 -0.47 -8.59 -10.55
C HIS A 75 1.05 -8.86 -10.68
N MET A 76 1.40 -10.12 -10.98
CA MET A 76 2.79 -10.62 -11.07
C MET A 76 3.24 -10.88 -12.51
N THR A 77 2.31 -10.79 -13.46
CA THR A 77 2.54 -10.97 -14.89
C THR A 77 1.83 -9.83 -15.63
N ASP A 78 2.60 -8.86 -16.12
CA ASP A 78 2.19 -7.75 -17.01
C ASP A 78 1.08 -6.78 -16.56
N ASP A 79 1.49 -5.54 -16.23
CA ASP A 79 0.83 -4.34 -16.72
C ASP A 79 1.68 -3.84 -17.92
N GLY A 80 1.39 -4.36 -19.11
CA GLY A 80 2.31 -4.47 -20.25
C GLY A 80 2.77 -3.20 -20.97
N VAL A 81 3.27 -2.16 -20.29
CA VAL A 81 3.96 -1.04 -20.99
C VAL A 81 5.14 -0.40 -20.23
N ALA A 82 5.36 -0.65 -18.93
CA ALA A 82 6.40 0.10 -18.17
C ALA A 82 7.50 -0.76 -17.51
N ASP A 83 7.20 -2.00 -17.15
CA ASP A 83 8.12 -2.85 -16.38
C ASP A 83 8.58 -4.02 -17.25
N GLY A 84 9.87 -4.06 -17.61
CA GLY A 84 10.45 -4.98 -18.58
C GLY A 84 9.96 -6.43 -18.51
N GLY A 85 9.33 -6.86 -19.60
CA GLY A 85 9.33 -8.22 -20.14
C GLY A 85 8.96 -9.36 -19.20
N GLY A 86 7.65 -9.63 -19.05
CA GLY A 86 7.04 -10.98 -18.97
C GLY A 86 7.52 -11.98 -17.90
N GLU A 87 8.52 -11.66 -17.09
CA GLU A 87 8.99 -12.49 -16.00
C GLU A 87 8.08 -12.33 -14.78
N ASP A 88 7.74 -13.47 -14.17
CA ASP A 88 6.94 -13.51 -12.95
C ASP A 88 7.66 -12.74 -11.83
N LYS A 89 7.07 -11.63 -11.39
CA LYS A 89 7.64 -10.73 -10.37
C LYS A 89 7.88 -11.46 -9.03
N MET A 90 7.08 -12.46 -8.70
CA MET A 90 7.28 -13.27 -7.50
C MET A 90 8.49 -14.19 -7.64
N LYS A 91 8.73 -14.72 -8.83
CA LYS A 91 9.95 -15.50 -9.13
C LYS A 91 11.21 -14.62 -9.08
N VAL A 92 11.13 -13.38 -9.56
CA VAL A 92 12.22 -12.41 -9.42
C VAL A 92 12.50 -12.13 -7.94
N ALA A 93 11.45 -11.92 -7.14
CA ALA A 93 11.55 -11.74 -5.70
C ALA A 93 12.19 -12.94 -4.97
N ALA A 94 11.78 -14.15 -5.34
CA ALA A 94 12.33 -15.41 -4.85
C ALA A 94 13.85 -15.50 -5.07
N ASN A 95 14.29 -15.26 -6.32
CA ASN A 95 15.72 -15.29 -6.67
C ASN A 95 16.50 -14.24 -5.87
N ARG A 96 15.98 -13.02 -5.75
CA ARG A 96 16.63 -11.95 -4.98
C ARG A 96 16.78 -12.31 -3.51
N LEU A 97 15.73 -12.86 -2.88
CA LEU A 97 15.77 -13.25 -1.47
C LEU A 97 16.69 -14.46 -1.24
N ALA A 98 16.76 -15.40 -2.18
CA ALA A 98 17.71 -16.50 -2.13
C ALA A 98 19.17 -16.00 -2.16
N GLU A 99 19.48 -15.02 -3.01
CA GLU A 99 20.81 -14.41 -3.04
C GLU A 99 21.10 -13.57 -1.79
N ALA A 100 20.12 -12.82 -1.27
CA ALA A 100 20.25 -12.09 -0.01
C ALA A 100 20.52 -13.03 1.18
N LYS A 101 19.88 -14.20 1.21
CA LYS A 101 20.11 -15.24 2.22
C LYS A 101 21.53 -15.82 2.14
N LYS A 102 22.04 -16.08 0.93
CA LYS A 102 23.41 -16.59 0.72
C LYS A 102 24.48 -15.58 1.10
N SER A 103 24.23 -14.31 0.84
CA SER A 103 25.17 -13.20 1.10
C SER A 103 25.14 -12.70 2.55
N GLY A 104 24.20 -13.17 3.37
CA GLY A 104 24.07 -12.74 4.77
C GLY A 104 23.55 -11.31 4.94
N VAL A 105 22.85 -10.77 3.94
CA VAL A 105 22.31 -9.41 3.95
C VAL A 105 20.92 -9.35 4.60
N LEU A 106 20.24 -10.49 4.73
CA LEU A 106 18.96 -10.54 5.43
C LEU A 106 19.14 -10.21 6.92
N PRO A 107 18.20 -9.45 7.51
CA PRO A 107 18.25 -9.15 8.95
C PRO A 107 18.33 -10.41 9.81
N ASP A 108 19.04 -10.31 10.94
CA ASP A 108 19.19 -11.42 11.88
C ASP A 108 17.82 -11.92 12.37
N GLY A 109 17.62 -13.24 12.32
CA GLY A 109 16.39 -13.89 12.79
C GLY A 109 15.28 -14.03 11.74
N VAL A 110 15.49 -13.57 10.49
CA VAL A 110 14.53 -13.80 9.41
C VAL A 110 14.65 -15.24 8.88
N GLU A 111 13.78 -16.13 9.35
CA GLU A 111 13.56 -17.43 8.70
C GLU A 111 12.62 -17.25 7.50
N LEU A 112 13.21 -17.22 6.31
CA LEU A 112 12.50 -17.10 5.04
C LEU A 112 12.83 -18.29 4.13
N ASP A 113 11.79 -18.93 3.60
CA ASP A 113 11.89 -19.87 2.47
C ASP A 113 11.59 -19.12 1.16
N PRO A 114 12.62 -18.84 0.32
CA PRO A 114 12.42 -18.14 -0.94
C PRO A 114 11.67 -18.96 -2.00
N SER A 115 11.36 -20.23 -1.75
CA SER A 115 10.53 -21.05 -2.64
C SER A 115 9.05 -21.00 -2.31
N ASP A 116 8.67 -20.44 -1.16
CA ASP A 116 7.29 -20.25 -0.74
C ASP A 116 6.81 -18.81 -1.07
N PRO A 117 5.90 -18.63 -2.04
CA PRO A 117 5.36 -17.31 -2.39
C PRO A 117 4.69 -16.59 -1.22
N LEU A 118 4.06 -17.32 -0.29
CA LEU A 118 3.41 -16.72 0.86
C LEU A 118 4.45 -16.14 1.84
N ALA A 119 5.55 -16.86 2.06
CA ALA A 119 6.64 -16.39 2.91
C ALA A 119 7.28 -15.11 2.35
N ILE A 120 7.43 -15.02 1.02
CA ILE A 120 7.90 -13.81 0.33
C ILE A 120 6.91 -12.65 0.52
N ALA A 121 5.62 -12.90 0.28
CA ALA A 121 4.57 -11.89 0.43
C ALA A 121 4.51 -11.35 1.86
N GLN A 122 4.58 -12.24 2.86
CA GLN A 122 4.60 -11.86 4.27
C GLN A 122 5.83 -11.03 4.63
N TYR A 123 7.00 -11.38 4.10
CA TYR A 123 8.23 -10.62 4.33
C TYR A 123 8.11 -9.17 3.86
N TYR A 124 7.67 -8.93 2.62
CA TYR A 124 7.53 -7.57 2.10
C TYR A 124 6.31 -6.84 2.68
N ALA A 125 5.24 -7.54 3.04
CA ALA A 125 4.12 -6.95 3.77
C ALA A 125 4.56 -6.43 5.13
N GLN A 126 5.36 -7.21 5.86
CA GLN A 126 5.93 -6.81 7.14
C GLN A 126 6.86 -5.61 6.99
N ALA A 127 7.75 -5.62 5.99
CA ALA A 127 8.62 -4.49 5.69
C ALA A 127 7.81 -3.21 5.39
N PHE A 128 6.73 -3.31 4.61
CA PHE A 128 5.83 -2.19 4.35
C PHE A 128 5.20 -1.65 5.65
N MET A 129 4.71 -2.52 6.53
CA MET A 129 4.14 -2.11 7.82
C MET A 129 5.16 -1.41 8.72
N GLU A 130 6.41 -1.87 8.73
CA GLU A 130 7.51 -1.24 9.47
C GLU A 130 7.85 0.15 8.94
N ASP A 131 8.01 0.28 7.62
CA ASP A 131 8.26 1.57 6.97
C ASP A 131 7.11 2.56 7.22
N SER A 132 5.87 2.11 7.09
CA SER A 132 4.71 2.94 7.36
C SER A 132 4.63 3.41 8.82
N LYS A 133 5.04 2.55 9.77
CA LYS A 133 5.16 2.94 11.19
C LYS A 133 6.24 3.99 11.39
N ILE A 134 7.40 3.85 10.74
CA ILE A 134 8.49 4.85 10.78
C ILE A 134 7.99 6.20 10.23
N LEU A 135 7.18 6.18 9.18
CA LEU A 135 6.58 7.36 8.56
C LEU A 135 5.40 7.95 9.37
N GLY A 136 4.98 7.32 10.46
CA GLY A 136 3.89 7.79 11.32
C GLY A 136 2.51 7.68 10.67
N MET A 137 2.33 6.77 9.72
CA MET A 137 1.04 6.53 9.08
C MET A 137 0.07 5.82 10.05
N GLU A 138 -1.22 6.17 9.96
CA GLU A 138 -2.31 5.46 10.63
C GLU A 138 -2.95 4.45 9.67
N ILE A 139 -2.35 3.26 9.62
CA ILE A 139 -2.86 2.08 8.89
C ILE A 139 -3.32 0.98 9.84
#